data_AF-A0AAN8ILE9-F1
#
_entry.id   AF-A0AAN8ILE9-F1
#
_cell.length_a   1.000
_cell.length_b   1.000
_cell.length_c   1.000
_cell.angle_alpha   90.00
_cell.angle_beta   90.00
_cell.angle_gamma   90.00
#
_symmetry.space_group_name_H-M   'P 1'
#
loop_
_entity.id
_entity.type
_entity.pdbx_description
1 polymer ?
#
loop_
_entity_poly.entity_id
_entity_poly.type
_entity_poly.pdbx_seq_one_letter_code
_entity_poly.pdbx_strand_id
1 'polypeptide(L)'
;MVQKRPLPSREPSLELSYDTITRKGLQSLARTVSPPPAIKKRKAEANEVQKSATAAVEAGEKNVEDHLTFYSAHLLAALRPQIPGVPRLDHQEWVEMYRRNAGSGKGCHYVIHQHDHPIAGTHYDLRLQCNPTSSISFAIMYGLPGDPNSRRVNRNATETRVHCLWNHLIETASHSTGSMLIWDTGEFEVLPNRGEKEIGDSTAEASEGEHDRSKAKQTEQEKLRTAFQRRKIKLRMHGTKLPNGYTLALRLTKDNFRSEQPKKPSRRRRRQAPGGRQVRDSGSDVQESTAEERRPPRRGLSSLSRLSSPPASPRTKSDVTDEDAQADAAAAVASDDEDEAIRASNAYTGATNDIGSVHQRKWFLSVDRAQSGFIKNTTKSVSGFVETNWARKRAGADLAEGVIETATGFDRFVVGGREIERSVVTGRLASEILADEGVVGYVPRGLWRAITE
;
A
#
# COMPACT_ATOMS: atom_id res chain seq x y z
N MET A 1 17.16 74.62 10.59
CA MET A 1 17.43 73.98 9.27
C MET A 1 16.48 72.79 9.18
N VAL A 2 15.51 72.63 8.28
CA VAL A 2 15.24 73.12 6.92
C VAL A 2 13.70 73.36 6.77
N GLN A 3 13.32 73.98 5.65
CA GLN A 3 12.15 74.80 5.30
C GLN A 3 10.72 74.18 5.27
N LYS A 4 9.75 75.11 5.12
CA LYS A 4 8.27 75.04 5.11
C LYS A 4 7.63 74.62 3.76
N ARG A 5 6.49 73.89 3.86
CA ARG A 5 5.14 74.00 3.18
C ARG A 5 5.01 73.78 1.64
N PRO A 6 3.77 73.59 1.05
CA PRO A 6 2.42 73.21 1.55
C PRO A 6 1.62 72.15 0.70
N LEU A 7 0.41 71.78 1.20
CA LEU A 7 -0.75 71.04 0.63
C LEU A 7 -1.42 71.75 -0.60
N PRO A 8 -2.34 71.18 -1.46
CA PRO A 8 -3.74 70.80 -1.06
C PRO A 8 -4.63 69.84 -1.91
N SER A 9 -5.81 69.53 -1.32
CA SER A 9 -7.16 69.27 -1.93
C SER A 9 -7.46 67.86 -2.50
N ARG A 10 -8.67 67.27 -2.46
CA ARG A 10 -10.04 67.70 -2.11
C ARG A 10 -10.93 66.44 -1.91
N GLU A 11 -11.87 66.51 -0.97
CA GLU A 11 -13.05 65.66 -0.72
C GLU A 11 -14.05 65.58 -1.92
N PRO A 12 -15.14 64.76 -1.97
CA PRO A 12 -16.03 64.39 -0.84
C PRO A 12 -16.72 63.00 -0.81
N SER A 13 -17.34 62.77 0.34
CA SER A 13 -18.38 61.79 0.69
C SER A 13 -19.74 62.12 0.06
N LEU A 14 -20.54 61.10 -0.25
CA LEU A 14 -22.01 61.20 -0.33
C LEU A 14 -22.69 59.88 0.12
N GLU A 15 -23.62 60.07 1.04
CA GLU A 15 -24.60 59.12 1.59
C GLU A 15 -25.65 58.70 0.55
N LEU A 16 -26.38 57.61 0.82
CA LEU A 16 -27.83 57.38 0.56
C LEU A 16 -28.14 55.91 0.92
N SER A 17 -28.88 55.64 2.00
CA SER A 17 -30.35 55.63 2.11
C SER A 17 -30.84 54.18 2.33
N TYR A 18 -31.17 53.88 3.59
CA TYR A 18 -31.99 52.73 3.95
C TYR A 18 -33.45 53.13 3.79
N ASP A 19 -34.17 52.48 2.88
CA ASP A 19 -35.59 52.24 3.11
C ASP A 19 -36.16 51.09 2.26
N THR A 20 -36.92 50.26 2.97
CA THR A 20 -38.05 49.47 2.48
C THR A 20 -37.80 48.31 1.51
N ILE A 21 -37.63 47.08 2.03
CA ILE A 21 -38.35 45.89 1.51
C ILE A 21 -38.70 44.94 2.67
N THR A 22 -39.95 44.99 3.14
CA THR A 22 -40.60 43.88 3.83
C THR A 22 -41.44 43.07 2.85
N ARG A 23 -41.46 41.75 3.07
CA ARG A 23 -42.43 40.76 2.56
C ARG A 23 -42.48 40.53 1.04
N LYS A 24 -41.76 39.49 0.59
CA LYS A 24 -42.33 38.41 -0.25
C LYS A 24 -41.44 37.18 -0.18
N GLY A 25 -41.77 36.29 0.75
CA GLY A 25 -41.34 34.90 0.70
C GLY A 25 -42.15 34.12 -0.35
N LEU A 26 -41.62 32.94 -0.67
CA LEU A 26 -42.28 31.84 -1.41
C LEU A 26 -42.37 31.96 -2.94
N GLN A 27 -41.26 32.22 -3.65
CA GLN A 27 -41.14 31.89 -5.09
C GLN A 27 -39.69 31.53 -5.54
N SER A 28 -39.01 30.57 -4.90
CA SER A 28 -37.71 30.09 -5.45
C SER A 28 -37.48 28.58 -5.45
N LEU A 29 -38.50 27.76 -5.24
CA LEU A 29 -38.40 26.29 -5.34
C LEU A 29 -38.74 25.73 -6.74
N ALA A 30 -38.68 26.57 -7.79
CA ALA A 30 -38.86 26.17 -9.17
C ALA A 30 -37.63 26.50 -10.04
N ARG A 31 -36.41 26.37 -9.50
CA ARG A 31 -35.20 26.37 -10.34
C ARG A 31 -34.88 24.93 -10.74
N THR A 32 -35.04 24.67 -12.02
CA THR A 32 -34.44 23.53 -12.72
C THR A 32 -32.97 23.42 -12.33
N VAL A 33 -32.59 22.30 -11.72
CA VAL A 33 -31.19 21.96 -11.48
C VAL A 33 -30.51 21.88 -12.85
N SER A 34 -29.70 22.88 -13.19
CA SER A 34 -28.87 22.82 -14.38
C SER A 34 -28.01 21.57 -14.32
N PRO A 35 -27.90 20.76 -15.39
CA PRO A 35 -26.97 19.66 -15.41
C PRO A 35 -25.55 20.18 -15.12
N PRO A 36 -24.66 19.35 -14.53
CA PRO A 36 -23.27 19.73 -14.32
C PRO A 36 -22.71 20.26 -15.65
N PRO A 37 -21.86 21.31 -15.64
CA PRO A 37 -21.22 21.75 -16.86
C PRO A 37 -20.56 20.53 -17.49
N ALA A 38 -21.04 20.13 -18.68
CA ALA A 38 -20.36 19.13 -19.46
C ALA A 38 -18.96 19.70 -19.64
N ILE A 39 -17.97 19.06 -18.99
CA ILE A 39 -16.57 19.34 -19.23
C ILE A 39 -16.44 19.12 -20.73
N LYS A 40 -16.40 20.22 -21.49
CA LYS A 40 -16.00 20.19 -22.88
C LYS A 40 -14.63 19.55 -22.82
N LYS A 41 -14.56 18.26 -23.20
CA LYS A 41 -13.33 17.65 -23.66
C LYS A 41 -12.87 18.61 -24.74
N ARG A 42 -12.02 19.57 -24.39
CA ARG A 42 -11.09 20.11 -25.36
C ARG A 42 -10.47 18.85 -25.93
N LYS A 43 -10.79 18.55 -27.18
CA LYS A 43 -9.86 17.85 -28.05
C LYS A 43 -8.58 18.67 -27.90
N ALA A 44 -7.75 18.31 -26.92
CA ALA A 44 -6.34 18.50 -27.07
C ALA A 44 -6.08 17.81 -28.39
N GLU A 45 -5.69 18.58 -29.39
CA GLU A 45 -4.96 18.02 -30.52
C GLU A 45 -3.93 17.10 -29.88
N ALA A 46 -4.19 15.80 -30.04
CA ALA A 46 -3.27 14.78 -29.60
C ALA A 46 -2.09 14.92 -30.55
N ASN A 47 -1.19 15.88 -30.27
CA ASN A 47 0.21 15.57 -30.40
C ASN A 47 0.36 14.29 -29.59
N GLU A 48 0.47 13.19 -30.31
CA GLU A 48 0.85 11.89 -29.78
C GLU A 48 2.18 12.14 -29.09
N VAL A 49 2.13 12.45 -27.78
CA VAL A 49 3.33 12.66 -26.98
C VAL A 49 3.98 11.30 -26.96
N GLN A 50 5.00 11.16 -27.82
CA GLN A 50 5.70 9.92 -28.03
C GLN A 50 6.23 9.46 -26.68
N LYS A 51 5.76 8.30 -26.22
CA LYS A 51 6.22 7.72 -24.96
C LYS A 51 7.73 7.53 -25.04
N SER A 52 8.41 7.72 -23.91
CA SER A 52 9.82 7.41 -23.84
C SER A 52 10.07 5.93 -24.13
N ALA A 53 11.31 5.60 -24.49
CA ALA A 53 11.68 4.23 -24.81
C ALA A 53 11.46 3.30 -23.60
N THR A 54 11.76 3.74 -22.38
CA THR A 54 11.56 2.96 -21.15
C THR A 54 10.07 2.74 -20.87
N ALA A 55 9.24 3.77 -21.04
CA ALA A 55 7.79 3.67 -20.85
C ALA A 55 7.12 2.76 -21.89
N ALA A 56 7.59 2.79 -23.14
CA ALA A 56 7.09 1.88 -24.18
C ALA A 56 7.45 0.41 -23.90
N VAL A 57 8.63 0.15 -23.35
CA VAL A 57 9.03 -1.20 -22.93
C VAL A 57 8.21 -1.68 -21.73
N GLU A 58 8.03 -0.82 -20.71
CA GLU A 58 7.18 -1.11 -19.55
C GLU A 58 5.73 -1.43 -19.95
N ALA A 59 5.18 -0.67 -20.90
CA ALA A 59 3.83 -0.89 -21.42
C ALA A 59 3.71 -2.11 -22.35
N GLY A 60 4.81 -2.80 -22.68
CA GLY A 60 4.83 -3.92 -23.62
C GLY A 60 4.63 -3.52 -25.09
N GLU A 61 4.79 -2.24 -25.41
CA GLU A 61 4.67 -1.68 -26.77
C GLU A 61 5.97 -1.80 -27.56
N LYS A 62 7.11 -1.94 -26.86
CA LYS A 62 8.42 -2.20 -27.45
C LYS A 62 9.04 -3.44 -26.84
N ASN A 63 9.43 -4.40 -27.69
CA ASN A 63 10.15 -5.58 -27.25
C ASN A 63 11.66 -5.29 -27.10
N VAL A 64 12.27 -5.81 -26.06
CA VAL A 64 13.71 -5.73 -25.77
C VAL A 64 14.21 -7.12 -25.44
N GLU A 65 15.27 -7.56 -26.11
CA GLU A 65 15.85 -8.89 -25.86
C GLU A 65 16.63 -8.90 -24.54
N ASP A 66 17.56 -7.94 -24.38
CA ASP A 66 18.35 -7.77 -23.16
C ASP A 66 17.89 -6.55 -22.35
N HIS A 67 16.92 -6.80 -21.46
CA HIS A 67 16.37 -5.78 -20.57
C HIS A 67 17.44 -5.20 -19.64
N LEU A 68 18.42 -6.00 -19.21
CA LEU A 68 19.46 -5.53 -18.30
C LEU A 68 20.36 -4.52 -19.00
N THR A 69 20.86 -4.84 -20.19
CA THR A 69 21.70 -3.90 -20.95
C THR A 69 20.92 -2.64 -21.31
N PHE A 70 19.66 -2.76 -21.72
CA PHE A 70 18.79 -1.62 -22.03
C PHE A 70 18.59 -0.67 -20.84
N TYR A 71 18.10 -1.19 -19.70
CA TYR A 71 17.86 -0.36 -18.53
C TYR A 71 19.17 0.11 -17.88
N SER A 72 20.22 -0.72 -17.86
CA SER A 72 21.52 -0.32 -17.32
C SER A 72 22.09 0.90 -18.05
N ALA A 73 22.08 0.91 -19.39
CA ALA A 73 22.53 2.05 -20.17
C ALA A 73 21.70 3.31 -19.90
N HIS A 74 20.36 3.17 -19.81
CA HIS A 74 19.47 4.28 -19.51
C HIS A 74 19.71 4.86 -18.11
N LEU A 75 19.79 4.02 -17.08
CA LEU A 75 19.98 4.46 -15.69
C LEU A 75 21.36 5.07 -15.48
N LEU A 76 22.40 4.53 -16.12
CA LEU A 76 23.77 5.07 -16.06
C LEU A 76 23.84 6.49 -16.65
N ALA A 77 23.11 6.73 -17.75
CA ALA A 77 23.03 8.07 -18.36
C ALA A 77 22.25 9.08 -17.50
N ALA A 78 21.42 8.60 -16.57
CA ALA A 78 20.54 9.43 -15.76
C ALA A 78 21.04 9.65 -14.32
N LEU A 79 22.26 9.21 -13.99
CA LEU A 79 22.83 9.35 -12.64
C LEU A 79 22.87 10.81 -12.17
N ARG A 80 22.49 11.02 -10.92
CA ARG A 80 22.64 12.29 -10.21
C ARG A 80 23.89 12.27 -9.31
N PRO A 81 24.49 13.44 -9.01
CA PRO A 81 25.60 13.52 -8.07
C PRO A 81 25.27 12.85 -6.73
N GLN A 82 26.26 12.17 -6.16
CA GLN A 82 26.11 11.53 -4.86
C GLN A 82 25.94 12.58 -3.76
N ILE A 83 24.96 12.37 -2.89
CA ILE A 83 24.68 13.25 -1.75
C ILE A 83 25.23 12.57 -0.49
N PRO A 84 26.11 13.22 0.30
CA PRO A 84 26.62 12.64 1.54
C PRO A 84 25.49 12.23 2.48
N GLY A 85 25.60 11.03 3.05
CA GLY A 85 24.63 10.47 4.00
C GLY A 85 23.34 9.91 3.37
N VAL A 86 23.16 10.00 2.05
CA VAL A 86 22.05 9.35 1.34
C VAL A 86 22.54 8.02 0.75
N PRO A 87 21.89 6.88 1.07
CA PRO A 87 22.26 5.59 0.50
C PRO A 87 22.20 5.59 -1.04
N ARG A 88 23.28 5.10 -1.66
CA ARG A 88 23.45 4.92 -3.11
C ARG A 88 24.13 3.58 -3.32
N LEU A 89 23.56 2.73 -4.17
CA LEU A 89 24.18 1.50 -4.63
C LEU A 89 25.08 1.83 -5.81
N ASP A 90 26.29 1.28 -5.86
CA ASP A 90 27.13 1.42 -7.04
C ASP A 90 26.45 0.76 -8.26
N HIS A 91 26.58 1.38 -9.43
CA HIS A 91 25.88 0.92 -10.63
C HIS A 91 26.34 -0.48 -11.05
N GLN A 92 27.64 -0.77 -10.93
CA GLN A 92 28.18 -2.08 -11.28
C GLN A 92 27.74 -3.13 -10.27
N GLU A 93 27.75 -2.81 -8.97
CA GLU A 93 27.21 -3.68 -7.92
C GLU A 93 25.73 -4.02 -8.15
N TRP A 94 24.92 -3.03 -8.55
CA TRP A 94 23.51 -3.23 -8.90
C TRP A 94 23.33 -4.21 -10.08
N VAL A 95 24.12 -4.02 -11.15
CA VAL A 95 24.10 -4.91 -12.32
C VAL A 95 24.51 -6.33 -11.95
N GLU A 96 25.59 -6.50 -11.19
CA GLU A 96 26.09 -7.81 -10.77
C GLU A 96 25.10 -8.54 -9.87
N MET A 97 24.47 -7.81 -8.93
CA MET A 97 23.42 -8.33 -8.07
C MET A 97 22.21 -8.82 -8.88
N TYR A 98 21.80 -8.10 -9.91
CA TYR A 98 20.70 -8.58 -10.76
C TYR A 98 21.13 -9.83 -11.54
N ARG A 99 22.32 -9.84 -12.15
CA ARG A 99 22.83 -10.98 -12.94
C ARG A 99 22.93 -12.28 -12.15
N ARG A 100 23.41 -12.24 -10.91
CA ARG A 100 23.55 -13.45 -10.09
C ARG A 100 22.21 -14.07 -9.68
N ASN A 101 21.12 -13.28 -9.72
CA ASN A 101 19.78 -13.71 -9.34
C ASN A 101 18.89 -14.06 -10.53
N ALA A 102 19.01 -13.34 -11.64
CA ALA A 102 18.18 -13.54 -12.82
C ALA A 102 18.46 -14.89 -13.48
N GLY A 103 17.40 -15.67 -13.74
CA GLY A 103 17.51 -17.02 -14.29
C GLY A 103 18.00 -18.08 -13.28
N SER A 104 18.32 -17.69 -12.04
CA SER A 104 18.80 -18.62 -11.02
C SER A 104 17.64 -19.24 -10.23
N GLY A 105 17.64 -20.58 -10.12
CA GLY A 105 16.75 -21.32 -9.20
C GLY A 105 17.06 -21.13 -7.71
N LYS A 106 18.14 -20.41 -7.41
CA LYS A 106 18.52 -20.00 -6.05
C LYS A 106 18.43 -18.49 -5.83
N GLY A 107 17.91 -17.75 -6.82
CA GLY A 107 17.82 -16.29 -6.75
C GLY A 107 16.87 -15.83 -5.64
N CYS A 108 17.23 -14.75 -4.96
CA CYS A 108 16.50 -14.12 -3.87
C CYS A 108 16.47 -12.60 -4.00
N HIS A 109 16.42 -12.09 -5.25
CA HIS A 109 16.38 -10.66 -5.49
C HIS A 109 15.04 -10.05 -5.07
N TYR A 110 15.07 -8.86 -4.49
CA TYR A 110 13.88 -8.04 -4.29
C TYR A 110 14.13 -6.62 -4.78
N VAL A 111 13.01 -5.95 -5.07
CA VAL A 111 12.98 -4.51 -5.32
C VAL A 111 11.81 -3.90 -4.55
N ILE A 112 11.98 -2.66 -4.11
CA ILE A 112 10.90 -1.81 -3.66
C ILE A 112 10.86 -0.63 -4.61
N HIS A 113 9.80 -0.55 -5.43
CA HIS A 113 9.56 0.66 -6.21
C HIS A 113 8.74 1.64 -5.39
N GLN A 114 9.08 2.93 -5.44
CA GLN A 114 8.06 3.93 -5.18
C GLN A 114 7.34 4.20 -6.51
N HIS A 115 6.01 4.12 -6.47
CA HIS A 115 5.15 4.33 -7.62
C HIS A 115 4.19 5.50 -7.34
N ASP A 116 4.42 6.63 -8.00
CA ASP A 116 3.48 7.76 -7.96
C ASP A 116 2.49 7.66 -9.11
N HIS A 117 1.53 6.75 -8.98
CA HIS A 117 0.55 6.43 -10.02
C HIS A 117 -0.59 7.48 -10.06
N PRO A 118 -1.08 7.90 -11.25
CA PRO A 118 -2.08 8.98 -11.37
C PRO A 118 -3.40 8.69 -10.64
N ILE A 119 -3.86 7.44 -10.68
CA ILE A 119 -5.10 6.99 -10.04
C ILE A 119 -4.88 6.54 -8.58
N ALA A 120 -3.94 5.62 -8.31
CA ALA A 120 -3.71 5.10 -6.97
C ALA A 120 -3.04 6.12 -6.03
N GLY A 121 -2.28 7.06 -6.58
CA GLY A 121 -1.37 7.95 -5.86
C GLY A 121 -0.07 7.25 -5.48
N THR A 122 0.77 7.97 -4.73
CA THR A 122 2.04 7.43 -4.23
C THR A 122 1.82 6.18 -3.38
N HIS A 123 2.53 5.10 -3.71
CA HIS A 123 2.59 3.86 -2.95
C HIS A 123 3.93 3.18 -3.21
N TYR A 124 4.17 2.05 -2.52
CA TYR A 124 5.44 1.32 -2.60
C TYR A 124 5.18 -0.14 -2.95
N ASP A 125 5.74 -0.60 -4.07
CA ASP A 125 5.61 -1.97 -4.53
C ASP A 125 6.80 -2.79 -4.05
N LEU A 126 6.57 -3.63 -3.04
CA LEU A 126 7.53 -4.67 -2.68
C LEU A 126 7.38 -5.83 -3.66
N ARG A 127 8.46 -6.20 -4.36
CA ARG A 127 8.48 -7.34 -5.29
C ARG A 127 9.57 -8.32 -4.89
N LEU A 128 9.22 -9.59 -4.78
CA LEU A 128 10.09 -10.67 -4.29
C LEU A 128 10.20 -11.73 -5.39
N GLN A 129 11.42 -12.03 -5.82
CA GLN A 129 11.67 -13.11 -6.77
C GLN A 129 11.11 -14.43 -6.21
N CYS A 130 10.16 -15.03 -6.91
CA CYS A 130 9.49 -16.27 -6.51
C CYS A 130 9.92 -17.49 -7.32
N ASN A 131 10.49 -17.26 -8.49
CA ASN A 131 11.08 -18.28 -9.37
C ASN A 131 12.18 -17.61 -10.25
N PRO A 132 12.88 -18.34 -11.13
CA PRO A 132 14.00 -17.78 -11.91
C PRO A 132 13.67 -16.52 -12.74
N THR A 133 12.41 -16.34 -13.15
CA THR A 133 12.02 -15.31 -14.12
C THR A 133 10.90 -14.39 -13.65
N SER A 134 10.33 -14.60 -12.46
CA SER A 134 9.14 -13.89 -12.00
C SER A 134 9.21 -13.49 -10.52
N SER A 135 8.40 -12.51 -10.15
CA SER A 135 8.26 -12.02 -8.79
C SER A 135 6.80 -11.82 -8.36
N ILE A 136 6.50 -12.19 -7.11
CA ILE A 136 5.27 -11.78 -6.44
C ILE A 136 5.40 -10.33 -6.00
N SER A 137 4.28 -9.62 -5.92
CA SER A 137 4.31 -8.20 -5.61
C SER A 137 3.16 -7.75 -4.71
N PHE A 138 3.46 -6.77 -3.86
CA PHE A 138 2.55 -6.16 -2.90
C PHE A 138 2.64 -4.64 -2.94
N ALA A 139 1.50 -3.98 -3.17
CA ALA A 139 1.36 -2.53 -3.10
C ALA A 139 1.11 -2.06 -1.65
N ILE A 140 2.00 -1.22 -1.13
CA ILE A 140 2.02 -0.71 0.26
C ILE A 140 1.76 0.80 0.23
N MET A 141 0.53 1.20 0.55
CA MET A 141 0.06 2.58 0.32
C MET A 141 0.85 3.67 1.04
N TYR A 142 1.39 3.39 2.24
CA TYR A 142 2.02 4.42 3.09
C TYR A 142 3.49 4.10 3.40
N GLY A 143 4.13 3.32 2.53
CA GLY A 143 5.52 2.89 2.70
C GLY A 143 5.71 1.83 3.78
N LEU A 144 6.95 1.38 3.90
CA LEU A 144 7.36 0.32 4.82
C LEU A 144 7.36 0.81 6.29
N PRO A 145 7.13 -0.09 7.26
CA PRO A 145 7.14 0.25 8.68
C PRO A 145 8.56 0.46 9.22
N GLY A 146 8.96 1.71 9.49
CA GLY A 146 10.30 2.04 10.00
C GLY A 146 10.41 2.40 11.48
N ASP A 147 9.30 2.43 12.23
CA ASP A 147 9.29 2.68 13.67
C ASP A 147 8.76 1.45 14.44
N PRO A 148 9.57 0.77 15.27
CA PRO A 148 9.10 -0.36 16.07
C PRO A 148 8.00 0.04 17.07
N ASN A 149 7.91 1.31 17.47
CA ASN A 149 6.92 1.80 18.42
C ASN A 149 5.80 2.61 17.76
N SER A 150 5.68 2.58 16.43
CA SER A 150 4.60 3.29 15.71
C SER A 150 3.22 2.93 16.26
N ARG A 151 2.36 3.93 16.45
CA ARG A 151 0.94 3.73 16.76
C ARG A 151 0.21 2.94 15.66
N ARG A 152 0.72 3.02 14.43
CA ARG A 152 0.26 2.22 13.29
C ARG A 152 1.25 1.09 13.06
N VAL A 153 1.17 0.02 13.83
CA VAL A 153 2.12 -1.11 13.71
C VAL A 153 2.01 -1.81 12.36
N ASN A 154 0.79 -2.00 11.88
CA ASN A 154 0.51 -2.72 10.64
C ASN A 154 0.36 -1.75 9.47
N ARG A 155 0.80 -2.20 8.30
CA ARG A 155 0.56 -1.61 6.99
C ARG A 155 -0.34 -2.55 6.21
N ASN A 156 -1.25 -2.00 5.43
CA ASN A 156 -1.96 -2.78 4.43
C ASN A 156 -1.03 -2.97 3.22
N ALA A 157 -0.83 -4.21 2.82
CA ALA A 157 -0.11 -4.61 1.63
C ALA A 157 -1.10 -5.36 0.72
N THR A 158 -1.39 -4.80 -0.46
CA THR A 158 -2.34 -5.41 -1.39
C THR A 158 -1.56 -6.22 -2.42
N GLU A 159 -1.82 -7.51 -2.49
CA GLU A 159 -1.22 -8.39 -3.48
C GLU A 159 -1.58 -7.90 -4.89
N THR A 160 -0.60 -7.83 -5.79
CA THR A 160 -0.81 -7.43 -7.18
C THR A 160 -0.57 -8.64 -8.10
N ARG A 161 -0.62 -8.43 -9.42
CA ARG A 161 -0.25 -9.49 -10.37
C ARG A 161 1.22 -9.87 -10.22
N VAL A 162 1.54 -11.10 -10.62
CA VAL A 162 2.93 -11.57 -10.74
C VAL A 162 3.61 -10.84 -11.90
N HIS A 163 4.82 -10.36 -11.66
CA HIS A 163 5.61 -9.61 -12.63
C HIS A 163 6.78 -10.43 -13.14
N CYS A 164 7.27 -10.12 -14.34
CA CYS A 164 8.56 -10.63 -14.81
C CYS A 164 9.67 -10.04 -13.93
N LEU A 165 10.74 -10.80 -13.68
CA LEU A 165 11.85 -10.36 -12.85
C LEU A 165 12.55 -9.11 -13.42
N TRP A 166 12.59 -8.95 -14.74
CA TRP A 166 13.15 -7.74 -15.37
C TRP A 166 12.42 -6.46 -14.98
N ASN A 167 11.18 -6.53 -14.48
CA ASN A 167 10.49 -5.37 -13.91
C ASN A 167 11.22 -4.80 -12.68
N HIS A 168 12.19 -5.52 -12.10
CA HIS A 168 13.02 -5.01 -11.02
C HIS A 168 14.03 -3.95 -11.48
N LEU A 169 14.20 -3.78 -12.79
CA LEU A 169 15.16 -2.84 -13.38
C LEU A 169 14.55 -1.48 -13.72
N ILE A 170 13.23 -1.34 -13.58
CA ILE A 170 12.51 -0.22 -14.18
C ILE A 170 12.63 1.04 -13.31
N GLU A 171 13.20 2.08 -13.90
CA GLU A 171 12.83 3.46 -13.56
C GLU A 171 12.33 4.13 -14.82
N THR A 172 11.10 4.62 -14.77
CA THR A 172 10.44 5.23 -15.91
C THR A 172 9.29 6.12 -15.45
N ALA A 173 8.73 6.90 -16.37
CA ALA A 173 7.50 7.60 -16.15
C ALA A 173 6.68 7.76 -17.44
N SER A 174 5.37 7.82 -17.28
CA SER A 174 4.42 8.18 -18.34
C SER A 174 3.16 8.81 -17.75
N HIS A 175 2.30 9.43 -18.57
CA HIS A 175 1.00 9.92 -18.09
C HIS A 175 0.07 8.80 -17.60
N SER A 176 0.21 7.57 -18.13
CA SER A 176 -0.61 6.42 -17.74
C SER A 176 -0.10 5.76 -16.47
N THR A 177 1.21 5.58 -16.36
CA THR A 177 1.84 4.84 -15.27
C THR A 177 2.18 5.77 -14.10
N GLY A 178 2.41 7.06 -14.33
CA GLY A 178 3.08 7.93 -13.37
C GLY A 178 4.56 7.60 -13.26
N SER A 179 5.25 8.05 -12.21
CA SER A 179 6.67 7.74 -12.03
C SER A 179 6.89 6.44 -11.25
N MET A 180 7.83 5.63 -11.69
CA MET A 180 8.39 4.49 -10.97
C MET A 180 9.87 4.72 -10.71
N LEU A 181 10.30 4.58 -9.46
CA LEU A 181 11.70 4.69 -9.05
C LEU A 181 12.10 3.51 -8.16
N ILE A 182 13.35 3.07 -8.25
CA ILE A 182 13.89 2.00 -7.41
C ILE A 182 14.23 2.60 -6.04
N TRP A 183 13.30 2.48 -5.09
CA TRP A 183 13.44 3.09 -3.75
C TRP A 183 14.43 2.32 -2.88
N ASP A 184 14.43 1.01 -2.99
CA ASP A 184 15.46 0.12 -2.43
C ASP A 184 15.51 -1.18 -3.25
N THR A 185 16.63 -1.88 -3.22
CA THR A 185 16.81 -3.14 -3.91
C THR A 185 17.89 -3.95 -3.22
N GLY A 186 17.84 -5.28 -3.36
CA GLY A 186 18.73 -6.13 -2.59
C GLY A 186 18.38 -7.61 -2.68
N GLU A 187 18.83 -8.34 -1.68
CA GLU A 187 18.51 -9.75 -1.50
C GLU A 187 17.71 -9.98 -0.22
N PHE A 188 16.89 -11.03 -0.22
CA PHE A 188 16.11 -11.40 0.96
C PHE A 188 16.43 -12.82 1.43
N GLU A 189 16.20 -13.04 2.72
CA GLU A 189 16.22 -14.37 3.35
C GLU A 189 14.84 -14.63 3.96
N VAL A 190 14.25 -15.78 3.67
CA VAL A 190 13.00 -16.23 4.28
C VAL A 190 13.30 -16.90 5.62
N LEU A 191 12.75 -16.31 6.69
CA LEU A 191 12.96 -16.80 8.05
C LEU A 191 11.90 -17.84 8.43
N PRO A 192 12.27 -18.87 9.20
CA PRO A 192 11.31 -19.85 9.70
C PRO A 192 10.30 -19.21 10.65
N ASN A 193 9.08 -19.75 10.66
CA ASN A 193 8.10 -19.36 11.68
C ASN A 193 8.41 -20.07 13.01
N ARG A 194 8.15 -19.39 14.15
CA ARG A 194 8.24 -20.02 15.48
C ARG A 194 7.29 -21.23 15.50
N GLY A 195 7.84 -22.42 15.76
CA GLY A 195 7.15 -23.72 15.73
C GLY A 195 7.64 -24.68 14.65
N GLU A 196 8.38 -24.22 13.63
CA GLU A 196 8.89 -25.10 12.56
C GLU A 196 10.13 -25.93 12.99
N LYS A 197 10.81 -25.55 14.07
CA LYS A 197 11.97 -26.30 14.59
C LYS A 197 11.61 -27.57 15.37
N GLU A 198 10.35 -27.75 15.78
CA GLU A 198 9.98 -28.83 16.71
C GLU A 198 9.41 -30.10 16.04
N ILE A 199 9.13 -30.09 14.74
CA ILE A 199 8.54 -31.27 14.04
C ILE A 199 9.61 -32.17 13.40
N GLY A 200 10.88 -31.78 13.44
CA GLY A 200 11.96 -32.49 12.75
C GLY A 200 12.76 -33.51 13.57
N ASP A 201 12.49 -33.66 14.88
CA ASP A 201 13.42 -34.34 15.80
C ASP A 201 12.74 -35.21 16.87
N SER A 202 11.61 -35.84 16.56
CA SER A 202 10.91 -36.69 17.53
C SER A 202 10.18 -37.86 16.88
N THR A 203 10.91 -38.73 16.17
CA THR A 203 10.63 -40.17 16.03
C THR A 203 11.81 -40.81 15.30
N ALA A 204 12.84 -41.23 16.05
CA ALA A 204 13.89 -42.11 15.54
C ALA A 204 14.28 -43.10 16.64
N GLU A 205 13.41 -44.09 16.85
CA GLU A 205 13.79 -45.37 17.46
C GLU A 205 14.01 -46.36 16.30
N ALA A 206 15.25 -46.84 16.22
CA ALA A 206 15.73 -48.03 15.52
C ALA A 206 15.48 -48.19 13.99
N SER A 207 16.50 -47.85 13.19
CA SER A 207 17.07 -48.75 12.18
C SER A 207 18.33 -48.12 11.60
N GLU A 208 19.49 -48.69 11.93
CA GLU A 208 20.76 -48.37 11.27
C GLU A 208 20.66 -48.71 9.79
N GLY A 209 20.68 -47.67 8.95
CA GLY A 209 20.67 -47.79 7.50
C GLY A 209 21.30 -46.55 6.90
N GLU A 210 22.47 -46.73 6.28
CA GLU A 210 23.23 -45.72 5.55
C GLU A 210 22.38 -44.97 4.52
N HIS A 211 21.79 -43.84 4.93
CA HIS A 211 21.26 -42.84 4.02
C HIS A 211 21.65 -41.44 4.49
N ASP A 212 22.97 -41.20 4.57
CA ASP A 212 23.55 -39.85 4.53
C ASP A 212 23.48 -39.29 3.10
N ARG A 213 22.26 -39.12 2.58
CA ARG A 213 21.98 -38.34 1.37
C ARG A 213 21.58 -36.94 1.81
N SER A 214 22.56 -36.07 1.95
CA SER A 214 22.47 -34.63 1.65
C SER A 214 21.06 -34.05 1.68
N LYS A 215 20.56 -33.67 2.87
CA LYS A 215 19.38 -32.78 2.97
C LYS A 215 19.73 -31.47 2.27
N ALA A 216 19.42 -31.35 0.99
CA ALA A 216 19.64 -30.14 0.21
C ALA A 216 18.99 -28.98 0.95
N LYS A 217 19.78 -27.96 1.32
CA LYS A 217 19.26 -26.73 1.94
C LYS A 217 18.22 -26.15 0.99
N GLN A 218 16.97 -26.04 1.43
CA GLN A 218 15.89 -25.42 0.66
C GLN A 218 16.31 -24.04 0.16
N THR A 219 15.97 -23.74 -1.09
CA THR A 219 16.24 -22.42 -1.67
C THR A 219 15.33 -21.36 -1.08
N GLU A 220 15.71 -20.08 -1.17
CA GLU A 220 14.85 -18.99 -0.70
C GLU A 220 13.51 -18.94 -1.45
N GLN A 221 13.48 -19.36 -2.73
CA GLN A 221 12.26 -19.47 -3.54
C GLN A 221 11.32 -20.55 -3.01
N GLU A 222 11.85 -21.72 -2.61
CA GLU A 222 11.06 -22.81 -2.02
C GLU A 222 10.52 -22.44 -0.64
N LYS A 223 11.35 -21.80 0.20
CA LYS A 223 10.93 -21.26 1.49
C LYS A 223 9.84 -20.21 1.31
N LEU A 224 10.00 -19.30 0.34
CA LEU A 224 9.00 -18.27 0.04
C LEU A 224 7.68 -18.89 -0.39
N ARG A 225 7.71 -19.89 -1.29
CA ARG A 225 6.51 -20.63 -1.72
C ARG A 225 5.79 -21.26 -0.55
N THR A 226 6.53 -21.95 0.32
CA THR A 226 5.98 -22.60 1.51
C THR A 226 5.36 -21.56 2.46
N ALA A 227 6.06 -20.47 2.74
CA ALA A 227 5.60 -19.39 3.60
C ALA A 227 4.36 -18.66 3.02
N PHE A 228 4.33 -18.48 1.70
CA PHE A 228 3.22 -17.88 0.97
C PHE A 228 1.96 -18.74 1.06
N GLN A 229 2.08 -20.06 0.81
CA GLN A 229 0.98 -21.03 0.97
C GLN A 229 0.47 -21.10 2.42
N ARG A 230 1.38 -20.98 3.40
CA ARG A 230 1.04 -20.87 4.83
C ARG A 230 0.46 -19.50 5.21
N ARG A 231 0.35 -18.57 4.26
CA ARG A 231 -0.22 -17.22 4.44
C ARG A 231 0.54 -16.38 5.48
N LYS A 232 1.80 -16.72 5.73
CA LYS A 232 2.68 -16.14 6.75
C LYS A 232 4.12 -16.13 6.24
N ILE A 233 4.59 -14.96 5.86
CA ILE A 233 5.93 -14.76 5.31
C ILE A 233 6.75 -13.92 6.29
N LYS A 234 7.97 -14.36 6.59
CA LYS A 234 8.94 -13.57 7.34
C LYS A 234 10.19 -13.40 6.49
N LEU A 235 10.63 -12.15 6.32
CA LEU A 235 11.69 -11.81 5.39
C LEU A 235 12.73 -10.96 6.11
N ARG A 236 13.99 -11.38 6.09
CA ARG A 236 15.12 -10.50 6.37
C ARG A 236 15.50 -9.81 5.07
N MET A 237 15.56 -8.49 5.08
CA MET A 237 15.84 -7.67 3.90
C MET A 237 17.28 -7.17 3.96
N HIS A 238 18.07 -7.47 2.93
CA HIS A 238 19.44 -7.00 2.77
C HIS A 238 19.47 -5.97 1.63
N GLY A 239 19.06 -4.74 1.94
CA GLY A 239 18.96 -3.62 1.00
C GLY A 239 20.09 -2.61 1.11
N THR A 240 20.07 -1.67 0.18
CA THR A 240 20.93 -0.48 0.22
C THR A 240 20.40 0.55 1.21
N LYS A 241 19.07 0.71 1.28
CA LYS A 241 18.42 1.77 2.06
C LYS A 241 17.83 1.26 3.37
N LEU A 242 17.25 0.06 3.35
CA LEU A 242 16.73 -0.56 4.57
C LEU A 242 17.87 -0.87 5.55
N PRO A 243 17.67 -0.67 6.85
CA PRO A 243 18.73 -0.86 7.83
C PRO A 243 19.09 -2.33 8.02
N ASN A 244 20.33 -2.57 8.47
CA ASN A 244 20.80 -3.92 8.77
C ASN A 244 19.89 -4.63 9.79
N GLY A 245 19.55 -5.89 9.50
CA GLY A 245 18.64 -6.69 10.33
C GLY A 245 17.15 -6.36 10.15
N TYR A 246 16.79 -5.45 9.24
CA TYR A 246 15.38 -5.14 8.97
C TYR A 246 14.61 -6.39 8.55
N THR A 247 13.61 -6.76 9.35
CA THR A 247 12.81 -7.97 9.16
C THR A 247 11.33 -7.62 9.04
N LEU A 248 10.71 -8.09 7.97
CA LEU A 248 9.29 -7.92 7.70
C LEU A 248 8.52 -9.20 8.03
N ALA A 249 7.30 -9.04 8.54
CA ALA A 249 6.31 -10.09 8.64
C ALA A 249 5.09 -9.71 7.82
N LEU A 250 4.70 -10.58 6.88
CA LEU A 250 3.48 -10.49 6.08
C LEU A 250 2.52 -11.59 6.50
N ARG A 251 1.25 -11.24 6.71
CA ARG A 251 0.20 -12.21 7.01
C ARG A 251 -1.07 -11.91 6.22
N LEU A 252 -1.61 -12.90 5.53
CA LEU A 252 -2.89 -12.75 4.83
C LEU A 252 -4.02 -12.54 5.86
N THR A 253 -4.91 -11.59 5.61
CA THR A 253 -6.04 -11.34 6.52
C THR A 253 -7.00 -12.53 6.54
N LYS A 254 -7.65 -12.77 7.68
CA LYS A 254 -8.74 -13.75 7.79
C LYS A 254 -9.93 -13.34 6.93
N ASP A 255 -10.13 -12.05 6.69
CA ASP A 255 -11.21 -11.58 5.83
C ASP A 255 -11.06 -12.07 4.38
N ASN A 256 -9.88 -12.55 3.93
CA ASN A 256 -9.76 -13.24 2.64
C ASN A 256 -10.23 -14.71 2.68
N PHE A 257 -10.75 -15.21 3.81
CA PHE A 257 -11.59 -16.42 3.86
C PHE A 257 -12.97 -16.03 3.30
N ARG A 258 -13.12 -16.09 1.98
CA ARG A 258 -14.38 -15.75 1.30
C ARG A 258 -15.54 -16.68 1.68
N SER A 259 -15.26 -17.86 2.23
CA SER A 259 -16.25 -18.75 2.86
C SER A 259 -17.04 -18.07 3.98
N GLU A 260 -16.45 -17.07 4.66
CA GLU A 260 -17.08 -16.35 5.77
C GLU A 260 -17.54 -14.92 5.38
N GLN A 261 -17.33 -14.49 4.13
CA GLN A 261 -17.74 -13.15 3.71
C GLN A 261 -19.21 -13.12 3.28
N PRO A 262 -20.03 -12.19 3.81
CA PRO A 262 -21.38 -11.98 3.30
C PRO A 262 -21.32 -11.56 1.82
N LYS A 263 -22.13 -12.23 0.99
CA LYS A 263 -22.17 -12.03 -0.46
C LYS A 263 -22.23 -10.54 -0.82
N LYS A 264 -21.47 -10.12 -1.84
CA LYS A 264 -21.57 -8.77 -2.41
C LYS A 264 -23.05 -8.46 -2.68
N PRO A 265 -23.58 -7.31 -2.22
CA PRO A 265 -24.98 -6.98 -2.45
C PRO A 265 -25.22 -6.95 -3.96
N SER A 266 -26.05 -7.88 -4.45
CA SER A 266 -26.43 -7.86 -5.85
C SER A 266 -27.14 -6.53 -6.09
N ARG A 267 -26.61 -5.72 -7.02
CA ARG A 267 -27.30 -4.52 -7.47
C ARG A 267 -28.59 -5.01 -8.14
N ARG A 268 -29.67 -5.06 -7.36
CA ARG A 268 -31.01 -5.37 -7.84
C ARG A 268 -31.33 -4.31 -8.90
N ARG A 269 -31.15 -4.68 -10.17
CA ARG A 269 -31.48 -3.85 -11.32
C ARG A 269 -32.92 -3.44 -11.12
N ARG A 270 -33.15 -2.16 -10.81
CA ARG A 270 -34.47 -1.59 -10.58
C ARG A 270 -35.27 -1.84 -11.86
N ARG A 271 -36.08 -2.92 -11.88
CA ARG A 271 -37.04 -3.16 -12.95
C ARG A 271 -37.92 -1.93 -12.96
N GLN A 272 -37.79 -1.10 -13.99
CA GLN A 272 -38.82 -0.13 -14.31
C GLN A 272 -40.06 -0.96 -14.65
N ALA A 273 -41.06 -0.92 -13.77
CA ALA A 273 -42.36 -1.45 -14.09
C ALA A 273 -42.97 -0.58 -15.20
N PRO A 274 -43.49 -1.17 -16.29
CA PRO A 274 -44.23 -0.43 -17.29
C PRO A 274 -45.59 -0.04 -16.72
N GLY A 275 -46.12 1.07 -17.22
CA GLY A 275 -47.16 1.87 -16.57
C GLY A 275 -48.52 1.21 -16.35
N GLY A 276 -49.26 1.82 -15.41
CA GLY A 276 -50.69 1.64 -15.19
C GLY A 276 -51.28 2.94 -14.67
N ARG A 277 -52.33 3.43 -15.34
CA ARG A 277 -52.95 4.76 -15.25
C ARG A 277 -54.34 4.64 -14.61
N GLN A 278 -54.64 5.53 -13.65
CA GLN A 278 -55.96 6.00 -13.13
C GLN A 278 -56.88 4.94 -12.47
N VAL A 279 -57.65 5.20 -11.39
CA VAL A 279 -58.76 6.18 -11.20
C VAL A 279 -59.16 6.24 -9.69
N ARG A 280 -59.53 7.45 -9.19
CA ARG A 280 -60.56 7.92 -8.18
C ARG A 280 -61.10 6.96 -7.08
N ASP A 281 -61.61 7.33 -5.90
CA ASP A 281 -61.86 8.55 -5.08
C ASP A 281 -62.55 8.08 -3.75
N SER A 282 -62.64 8.95 -2.73
CA SER A 282 -63.44 8.87 -1.47
C SER A 282 -62.85 8.02 -0.32
N GLY A 283 -62.74 8.42 0.96
CA GLY A 283 -63.18 9.60 1.72
C GLY A 283 -62.82 9.44 3.22
N SER A 284 -62.72 10.59 3.91
CA SER A 284 -62.87 10.95 5.36
C SER A 284 -62.43 10.02 6.52
N ASP A 285 -61.54 10.55 7.40
CA ASP A 285 -61.72 10.85 8.85
C ASP A 285 -60.32 11.01 9.51
N VAL A 286 -59.85 12.19 9.97
CA VAL A 286 -60.19 13.05 11.13
C VAL A 286 -59.84 12.44 12.50
N GLN A 287 -58.70 12.90 13.07
CA GLN A 287 -58.41 13.32 14.47
C GLN A 287 -56.88 13.42 14.62
N GLU A 288 -56.19 14.56 14.77
CA GLU A 288 -56.25 15.72 15.69
C GLU A 288 -55.30 15.63 16.90
N SER A 289 -54.29 16.53 16.88
CA SER A 289 -53.51 17.14 18.00
C SER A 289 -52.62 16.23 18.86
N THR A 290 -51.39 16.60 19.24
CA THR A 290 -50.97 17.86 19.89
C THR A 290 -49.55 18.34 19.51
N ALA A 291 -49.43 19.66 19.32
CA ALA A 291 -48.21 20.49 19.42
C ALA A 291 -47.89 20.74 20.92
N GLU A 292 -46.80 21.29 21.43
CA GLU A 292 -45.76 22.26 21.04
C GLU A 292 -44.44 21.84 21.76
N GLU A 293 -43.21 22.29 21.46
CA GLU A 293 -42.74 23.68 21.64
C GLU A 293 -41.34 23.89 21.00
N ARG A 294 -41.12 25.13 20.59
CA ARG A 294 -39.99 25.66 19.81
C ARG A 294 -38.90 26.24 20.74
N ARG A 295 -37.61 26.16 20.34
CA ARG A 295 -36.64 27.29 20.08
C ARG A 295 -35.14 26.91 20.19
N PRO A 296 -34.20 27.70 19.60
CA PRO A 296 -33.15 27.16 18.70
C PRO A 296 -31.69 27.49 19.13
N PRO A 297 -30.68 27.61 18.24
CA PRO A 297 -29.47 26.78 18.26
C PRO A 297 -28.22 27.47 18.84
N ARG A 298 -27.24 26.68 19.28
CA ARG A 298 -25.87 27.17 19.51
C ARG A 298 -24.87 26.39 18.66
N ARG A 299 -24.16 27.16 17.83
CA ARG A 299 -22.92 26.75 17.12
C ARG A 299 -21.84 26.43 18.15
N GLY A 300 -21.12 25.34 17.92
CA GLY A 300 -19.90 24.98 18.64
C GLY A 300 -19.19 23.85 17.92
N LEU A 301 -17.95 24.11 17.53
CA LEU A 301 -17.06 23.26 16.75
C LEU A 301 -16.58 22.02 17.54
N SER A 302 -16.09 21.03 16.78
CA SER A 302 -15.02 20.05 17.12
C SER A 302 -15.39 18.59 17.45
N SER A 303 -14.46 17.72 17.01
CA SER A 303 -14.28 16.27 17.25
C SER A 303 -15.24 15.34 16.45
N LEU A 304 -14.82 14.48 15.52
CA LEU A 304 -13.66 13.56 15.44
C LEU A 304 -13.47 12.75 16.72
N SER A 305 -14.37 11.79 16.96
CA SER A 305 -14.09 10.47 17.56
C SER A 305 -15.40 9.75 17.84
N ARG A 306 -15.45 8.45 17.49
CA ARG A 306 -16.33 7.35 17.99
C ARG A 306 -16.78 6.44 16.84
N LEU A 307 -15.91 5.51 16.45
CA LEU A 307 -16.35 4.18 16.05
C LEU A 307 -16.01 3.26 17.22
N SER A 308 -16.92 3.24 18.19
CA SER A 308 -16.95 2.25 19.25
C SER A 308 -17.66 1.01 18.71
N SER A 309 -17.02 -0.14 18.86
CA SER A 309 -17.58 -1.47 18.62
C SER A 309 -18.95 -1.64 19.30
N PRO A 310 -19.90 -2.35 18.71
CA PRO A 310 -21.12 -2.75 19.42
C PRO A 310 -20.80 -3.80 20.49
N PRO A 311 -21.50 -3.80 21.64
CA PRO A 311 -21.28 -4.75 22.72
C PRO A 311 -21.71 -6.17 22.30
N ALA A 312 -20.91 -7.15 22.68
CA ALA A 312 -21.19 -8.56 22.50
C ALA A 312 -22.43 -8.96 23.31
N SER A 313 -23.45 -9.47 22.62
CA SER A 313 -24.55 -10.21 23.25
C SER A 313 -24.10 -11.66 23.49
N PRO A 314 -24.48 -12.30 24.61
CA PRO A 314 -24.14 -13.69 24.87
C PRO A 314 -24.93 -14.59 23.91
N ARG A 315 -24.22 -15.29 23.02
CA ARG A 315 -24.81 -16.26 22.09
C ARG A 315 -25.30 -17.49 22.87
N THR A 316 -26.61 -17.70 22.88
CA THR A 316 -27.23 -19.01 23.05
C THR A 316 -26.79 -19.93 21.91
N LYS A 317 -26.41 -21.17 22.23
CA LYS A 317 -26.10 -22.22 21.26
C LYS A 317 -27.37 -22.52 20.44
N SER A 318 -27.44 -22.01 19.21
CA SER A 318 -28.41 -22.48 18.22
C SER A 318 -27.74 -23.57 17.38
N ASP A 319 -28.46 -24.68 17.24
CA ASP A 319 -28.15 -25.81 16.36
C ASP A 319 -27.80 -25.33 14.95
N VAL A 320 -26.68 -25.79 14.41
CA VAL A 320 -26.29 -25.57 13.02
C VAL A 320 -26.95 -26.69 12.23
N THR A 321 -27.95 -26.36 11.41
CA THR A 321 -28.60 -27.35 10.53
C THR A 321 -27.67 -27.74 9.38
N ASP A 322 -27.73 -29.00 8.93
CA ASP A 322 -26.88 -29.55 7.85
C ASP A 322 -26.95 -28.74 6.54
N GLU A 323 -28.04 -28.00 6.30
CA GLU A 323 -28.20 -27.12 5.13
C GLU A 323 -27.27 -25.89 5.16
N ASP A 324 -26.95 -25.35 6.34
CA ASP A 324 -26.02 -24.21 6.48
C ASP A 324 -24.57 -24.65 6.27
N ALA A 325 -24.21 -25.84 6.76
CA ALA A 325 -22.89 -26.43 6.52
C ALA A 325 -22.66 -26.77 5.04
N GLN A 326 -23.72 -27.20 4.33
CA GLN A 326 -23.65 -27.51 2.91
C GLN A 326 -23.62 -26.25 2.03
N ALA A 327 -24.28 -25.16 2.47
CA ALA A 327 -24.18 -23.85 1.83
C ALA A 327 -22.80 -23.20 2.00
N ASP A 328 -22.19 -23.32 3.19
CA ASP A 328 -20.82 -22.85 3.46
C ASP A 328 -19.77 -23.65 2.69
N ALA A 329 -19.94 -24.98 2.60
CA ALA A 329 -19.09 -25.83 1.76
C ALA A 329 -19.20 -25.48 0.27
N ALA A 330 -20.41 -25.27 -0.25
CA ALA A 330 -20.62 -24.84 -1.63
C ALA A 330 -20.06 -23.43 -1.91
N ALA A 331 -20.14 -22.51 -0.94
CA ALA A 331 -19.55 -21.18 -1.06
C ALA A 331 -18.01 -21.21 -1.00
N ALA A 332 -17.42 -22.10 -0.20
CA ALA A 332 -15.99 -22.34 -0.17
C ALA A 332 -15.48 -22.89 -1.50
N VAL A 333 -16.17 -23.87 -2.09
CA VAL A 333 -15.83 -24.44 -3.41
C VAL A 333 -15.95 -23.38 -4.51
N ALA A 334 -17.04 -22.60 -4.54
CA ALA A 334 -17.22 -21.52 -5.52
C ALA A 334 -16.15 -20.41 -5.39
N SER A 335 -15.67 -20.13 -4.17
CA SER A 335 -14.57 -19.19 -3.95
C SER A 335 -13.23 -19.75 -4.42
N ASP A 336 -12.97 -21.04 -4.24
CA ASP A 336 -11.74 -21.68 -4.70
C ASP A 336 -11.70 -21.77 -6.23
N ASP A 337 -12.84 -22.00 -6.90
CA ASP A 337 -12.95 -21.98 -8.36
C ASP A 337 -12.68 -20.58 -8.95
N GLU A 338 -13.23 -19.52 -8.33
CA GLU A 338 -12.94 -18.14 -8.73
C GLU A 338 -11.45 -17.79 -8.53
N ASP A 339 -10.86 -18.24 -7.41
CA ASP A 339 -9.44 -18.02 -7.13
C ASP A 339 -8.55 -18.81 -8.09
N GLU A 340 -8.94 -20.02 -8.52
CA GLU A 340 -8.21 -20.81 -9.51
C GLU A 340 -8.21 -20.12 -10.89
N ALA A 341 -9.35 -19.60 -11.32
CA ALA A 341 -9.44 -18.80 -12.54
C ALA A 341 -8.58 -17.52 -12.46
N ILE A 342 -8.52 -16.88 -11.28
CA ILE A 342 -7.62 -15.75 -11.08
C ILE A 342 -6.17 -16.21 -11.13
N ARG A 343 -5.77 -17.30 -10.44
CA ARG A 343 -4.39 -17.81 -10.45
C ARG A 343 -3.88 -18.03 -11.87
N ALA A 344 -4.71 -18.64 -12.72
CA ALA A 344 -4.40 -18.91 -14.12
C ALA A 344 -4.13 -17.63 -14.95
N SER A 345 -4.68 -16.48 -14.56
CA SER A 345 -4.55 -15.20 -15.27
C SER A 345 -3.80 -14.12 -14.47
N ASN A 346 -3.30 -14.44 -13.26
CA ASN A 346 -2.70 -13.47 -12.33
C ASN A 346 -1.19 -13.25 -12.59
N ALA A 347 -0.81 -13.15 -13.86
CA ALA A 347 0.55 -12.87 -14.28
C ALA A 347 0.54 -11.84 -15.42
N TYR A 348 1.49 -10.92 -15.41
CA TYR A 348 1.77 -10.11 -16.59
C TYR A 348 2.38 -10.96 -17.71
N THR A 349 2.28 -10.48 -18.94
CA THR A 349 2.87 -11.15 -20.10
C THR A 349 4.36 -11.41 -19.89
N GLY A 350 4.77 -12.68 -20.02
CA GLY A 350 6.16 -13.13 -19.79
C GLY A 350 6.47 -13.59 -18.36
N ALA A 351 5.52 -13.45 -17.41
CA ALA A 351 5.66 -13.92 -16.04
C ALA A 351 4.91 -15.24 -15.81
N THR A 352 5.36 -16.03 -14.84
CA THR A 352 4.77 -17.32 -14.47
C THR A 352 4.33 -17.30 -13.01
N ASN A 353 3.04 -17.56 -12.77
CA ASN A 353 2.45 -17.63 -11.43
C ASN A 353 2.46 -19.07 -10.87
N ASP A 354 3.64 -19.60 -10.54
CA ASP A 354 3.79 -20.94 -9.97
C ASP A 354 3.68 -21.00 -8.44
N ILE A 355 3.59 -19.84 -7.79
CA ILE A 355 3.43 -19.67 -6.34
C ILE A 355 1.97 -19.59 -5.89
N GLY A 356 1.02 -19.49 -6.82
CA GLY A 356 -0.42 -19.45 -6.53
C GLY A 356 -0.92 -18.08 -6.05
N SER A 357 -0.30 -17.00 -6.53
CA SER A 357 -0.68 -15.63 -6.23
C SER A 357 -2.06 -15.29 -6.81
N VAL A 358 -2.83 -14.46 -6.10
CA VAL A 358 -4.14 -13.91 -6.48
C VAL A 358 -4.15 -12.40 -6.16
N HIS A 359 -4.19 -11.54 -7.19
CA HIS A 359 -4.22 -10.09 -7.00
C HIS A 359 -5.42 -9.61 -6.17
N GLN A 360 -5.26 -8.42 -5.58
CA GLN A 360 -6.20 -7.72 -4.70
C GLN A 360 -6.44 -8.34 -3.32
N ARG A 361 -5.78 -9.45 -3.00
CA ARG A 361 -5.78 -10.00 -1.65
C ARG A 361 -5.07 -9.06 -0.68
N LYS A 362 -5.65 -8.91 0.52
CA LYS A 362 -5.10 -8.01 1.54
C LYS A 362 -4.20 -8.76 2.51
N TRP A 363 -2.97 -8.26 2.67
CA TRP A 363 -1.99 -8.71 3.65
C TRP A 363 -1.75 -7.61 4.68
N PHE A 364 -1.49 -8.01 5.92
CA PHE A 364 -0.90 -7.15 6.93
C PHE A 364 0.61 -7.29 6.91
N LEU A 365 1.29 -6.16 6.77
CA LEU A 365 2.74 -6.03 6.80
C LEU A 365 3.14 -5.32 8.10
N SER A 366 4.12 -5.85 8.83
CA SER A 366 4.67 -5.23 10.03
C SER A 366 6.16 -5.52 10.17
N VAL A 367 6.88 -4.73 10.96
CA VAL A 367 8.25 -5.07 11.35
C VAL A 367 8.25 -6.22 12.37
N ASP A 368 9.03 -7.28 12.14
CA ASP A 368 9.29 -8.31 13.15
C ASP A 368 10.37 -7.80 14.11
N ARG A 369 9.91 -7.11 15.15
CA ARG A 369 10.76 -6.39 16.10
C ARG A 369 11.84 -7.28 16.73
N ALA A 370 11.46 -8.49 17.12
CA ALA A 370 12.39 -9.42 17.77
C ALA A 370 13.48 -9.89 16.79
N GLN A 371 13.09 -10.27 15.57
CA GLN A 371 14.04 -10.68 14.53
C GLN A 371 14.89 -9.51 14.00
N SER A 372 14.37 -8.30 14.10
CA SER A 372 15.15 -7.07 13.87
C SER A 372 16.07 -6.68 15.02
N GLY A 373 16.13 -7.45 16.11
CA GLY A 373 17.06 -7.21 17.21
C GLY A 373 16.58 -6.20 18.25
N PHE A 374 15.30 -5.83 18.27
CA PHE A 374 14.71 -5.04 19.35
C PHE A 374 14.32 -5.93 20.53
N ILE A 375 14.46 -5.38 21.74
CA ILE A 375 14.08 -6.01 22.99
C ILE A 375 12.83 -5.34 23.54
N LYS A 376 11.94 -6.14 24.13
CA LYS A 376 10.71 -5.67 24.74
C LYS A 376 10.99 -5.15 26.14
N ASN A 377 10.91 -3.84 26.33
CA ASN A 377 10.96 -3.20 27.64
C ASN A 377 9.55 -3.06 28.19
N THR A 378 9.34 -3.60 29.38
CA THR A 378 8.04 -3.59 30.06
C THR A 378 8.17 -2.75 31.32
N THR A 379 7.58 -1.56 31.32
CA THR A 379 7.59 -0.65 32.47
C THR A 379 6.20 -0.58 33.09
N LYS A 380 6.12 -0.73 34.41
CA LYS A 380 4.89 -0.44 35.14
C LYS A 380 4.78 1.06 35.32
N SER A 381 3.75 1.66 34.76
CA SER A 381 3.42 3.07 35.01
C SER A 381 2.96 3.27 36.45
N VAL A 382 3.01 4.51 36.92
CA VAL A 382 2.55 4.93 38.26
C VAL A 382 1.07 4.59 38.49
N SER A 383 0.27 4.48 37.43
CA SER A 383 -1.14 4.08 37.46
C SER A 383 -1.38 2.57 37.41
N GLY A 384 -0.33 1.75 37.48
CA GLY A 384 -0.41 0.29 37.44
C GLY A 384 -0.57 -0.31 36.03
N PHE A 385 -0.71 0.52 34.99
CA PHE A 385 -0.74 0.04 33.60
C PHE A 385 0.65 -0.38 33.14
N VAL A 386 0.73 -1.52 32.47
CA VAL A 386 1.95 -2.04 31.87
C VAL A 386 2.14 -1.39 30.51
N GLU A 387 3.15 -0.53 30.39
CA GLU A 387 3.58 0.05 29.13
C GLU A 387 4.67 -0.83 28.51
N THR A 388 4.48 -1.20 27.24
CA THR A 388 5.46 -1.98 26.49
C THR A 388 6.07 -1.09 25.42
N ASN A 389 7.38 -0.89 25.49
CA ASN A 389 8.16 -0.21 24.46
C ASN A 389 9.25 -1.14 23.92
N TRP A 390 9.57 -1.02 22.64
CA TRP A 390 10.64 -1.77 22.01
C TRP A 390 11.88 -0.90 21.90
N ALA A 391 12.98 -1.38 22.48
CA ALA A 391 14.24 -0.66 22.54
C ALA A 391 15.35 -1.44 21.83
N ARG A 392 16.35 -0.70 21.38
CA ARG A 392 17.61 -1.27 20.88
C ARG A 392 18.43 -1.80 22.07
N LYS A 393 19.10 -2.94 21.92
CA LYS A 393 20.08 -3.40 22.92
C LYS A 393 21.30 -2.47 22.81
N ARG A 394 21.69 -1.81 23.91
CA ARG A 394 22.91 -0.99 23.92
C ARG A 394 24.12 -1.91 23.93
N ALA A 395 25.14 -1.54 23.15
CA ALA A 395 26.46 -2.15 23.25
C ALA A 395 26.98 -2.00 24.70
N GLY A 396 27.40 -3.10 25.33
CA GLY A 396 28.06 -3.08 26.65
C GLY A 396 27.17 -2.88 27.88
N ALA A 397 25.85 -3.08 27.79
CA ALA A 397 24.96 -2.93 28.96
C ALA A 397 25.06 -4.10 29.96
N ASP A 398 25.51 -5.28 29.53
CA ASP A 398 25.72 -6.45 30.37
C ASP A 398 26.94 -7.23 29.85
N LEU A 399 28.02 -7.29 30.64
CA LEU A 399 29.19 -8.20 30.60
C LEU A 399 30.58 -7.63 30.29
N ALA A 400 31.54 -8.44 30.76
CA ALA A 400 32.94 -8.20 31.08
C ALA A 400 33.83 -7.67 29.96
N GLU A 401 34.95 -7.09 30.42
CA GLU A 401 36.10 -6.61 29.65
C GLU A 401 36.45 -7.57 28.50
N GLY A 402 36.25 -7.13 27.25
CA GLY A 402 36.77 -7.83 26.06
C GLY A 402 35.76 -8.26 24.99
N VAL A 403 34.44 -8.16 25.20
CA VAL A 403 33.42 -8.50 24.17
C VAL A 403 32.73 -7.24 23.65
N ILE A 404 33.09 -6.81 22.44
CA ILE A 404 32.36 -5.74 21.73
C ILE A 404 31.10 -6.35 21.12
N GLU A 405 30.00 -6.41 21.87
CA GLU A 405 28.68 -6.60 21.25
C GLU A 405 28.28 -5.30 20.53
N THR A 406 27.98 -5.40 19.23
CA THR A 406 27.38 -4.31 18.48
C THR A 406 25.92 -4.12 18.92
N ALA A 407 25.47 -2.87 19.02
CA ALA A 407 24.08 -2.57 19.36
C ALA A 407 23.11 -3.24 18.37
N THR A 408 22.12 -3.97 18.86
CA THR A 408 21.13 -4.66 18.02
C THR A 408 19.91 -3.76 17.75
N GLY A 409 19.21 -3.99 16.65
CA GLY A 409 18.14 -3.11 16.18
C GLY A 409 18.66 -1.90 15.41
N PHE A 410 17.73 -1.20 14.78
CA PHE A 410 18.03 -0.06 13.91
C PHE A 410 17.39 1.24 14.41
N ASP A 411 17.95 2.36 13.96
CA ASP A 411 17.35 3.67 14.19
C ASP A 411 16.07 3.84 13.39
N ARG A 412 15.06 4.43 14.03
CA ARG A 412 13.78 4.72 13.40
C ARG A 412 14.01 5.46 12.08
N PHE A 413 13.32 5.02 11.03
CA PHE A 413 13.25 5.73 9.76
C PHE A 413 11.80 5.98 9.34
N VAL A 414 11.62 6.95 8.45
CA VAL A 414 10.32 7.31 7.88
C VAL A 414 10.42 7.27 6.37
N VAL A 415 9.42 6.66 5.74
CA VAL A 415 9.27 6.70 4.28
C VAL A 415 8.55 8.00 3.90
N GLY A 416 9.27 8.90 3.22
CA GLY A 416 8.93 10.32 3.01
C GLY A 416 8.09 10.64 1.76
N GLY A 417 7.88 9.69 0.86
CA GLY A 417 7.07 9.90 -0.36
C GLY A 417 7.81 10.56 -1.52
N ARG A 418 7.08 10.85 -2.58
CA ARG A 418 7.65 11.24 -3.88
C ARG A 418 8.50 12.51 -3.92
N GLU A 419 8.24 13.43 -2.97
CA GLU A 419 8.93 14.72 -2.92
C GLU A 419 10.28 14.64 -2.20
N ILE A 420 10.52 13.55 -1.45
CA ILE A 420 11.68 13.40 -0.57
C ILE A 420 12.56 12.24 -1.02
N GLU A 421 11.94 11.15 -1.45
CA GLU A 421 12.63 9.90 -1.69
C GLU A 421 13.35 9.89 -3.02
N ARG A 422 14.60 9.43 -2.97
CA ARG A 422 15.46 9.27 -4.13
C ARG A 422 15.65 7.80 -4.45
N SER A 423 15.82 7.52 -5.74
CA SER A 423 16.31 6.23 -6.22
C SER A 423 17.62 5.88 -5.55
N VAL A 424 17.81 4.61 -5.14
CA VAL A 424 19.11 4.10 -4.67
C VAL A 424 20.09 3.85 -5.81
N VAL A 425 19.63 3.72 -7.05
CA VAL A 425 20.47 3.49 -8.23
C VAL A 425 20.88 4.83 -8.86
N THR A 426 19.92 5.68 -9.20
CA THR A 426 20.19 6.90 -9.98
C THR A 426 20.23 8.18 -9.15
N GLY A 427 19.63 8.18 -7.96
CA GLY A 427 19.53 9.38 -7.13
C GLY A 427 18.44 10.36 -7.50
N ARG A 428 17.69 10.07 -8.54
CA ARG A 428 16.59 10.90 -9.00
C ARG A 428 15.42 10.85 -8.03
N LEU A 429 14.73 11.98 -7.88
CA LEU A 429 13.37 12.08 -7.36
C LEU A 429 12.35 11.61 -8.40
N ALA A 430 11.13 11.33 -7.95
CA ALA A 430 10.00 11.05 -8.84
C ALA A 430 9.77 12.15 -9.89
N SER A 431 9.88 13.42 -9.48
CA SER A 431 9.74 14.58 -10.38
C SER A 431 10.87 14.68 -11.40
N GLU A 432 12.09 14.28 -11.04
CA GLU A 432 13.22 14.23 -11.96
C GLU A 432 13.04 13.13 -13.01
N ILE A 433 12.49 11.96 -12.63
CA ILE A 433 12.16 10.89 -13.58
C ILE A 433 11.05 11.34 -14.53
N LEU A 434 9.99 12.00 -14.04
CA LEU A 434 8.95 12.57 -14.90
C LEU A 434 9.54 13.54 -15.93
N ALA A 435 10.46 14.42 -15.50
CA ALA A 435 11.09 15.39 -16.37
C ALA A 435 12.01 14.72 -17.41
N ASP A 436 12.88 13.79 -16.98
CA ASP A 436 13.80 13.05 -17.86
C ASP A 436 13.04 12.24 -18.94
N GLU A 437 11.85 11.75 -18.60
CA GLU A 437 10.99 10.96 -19.48
C GLU A 437 10.02 11.83 -20.32
N GLY A 438 10.15 13.16 -20.26
CA GLY A 438 9.36 14.10 -21.05
C GLY A 438 7.91 14.24 -20.62
N VAL A 439 7.55 13.80 -19.41
CA VAL A 439 6.19 13.86 -18.88
C VAL A 439 5.88 15.25 -18.32
N VAL A 440 5.38 16.13 -19.19
CA VAL A 440 4.97 17.49 -18.81
C VAL A 440 3.54 17.52 -18.27
N GLY A 441 3.30 18.39 -17.28
CA GLY A 441 1.95 18.65 -16.75
C GLY A 441 1.35 17.48 -15.96
N TYR A 442 2.20 16.57 -15.46
CA TYR A 442 1.76 15.48 -14.59
C TYR A 442 1.10 16.06 -13.32
N VAL A 443 -0.15 15.69 -13.08
CA VAL A 443 -0.88 16.09 -11.86
C VAL A 443 -0.98 14.87 -10.97
N PRO A 444 -0.17 14.80 -9.91
CA PRO A 444 -0.12 13.62 -9.10
C PRO A 444 -1.29 13.62 -8.11
N ARG A 445 -1.69 12.44 -7.64
CA ARG A 445 -2.76 12.36 -6.64
C ARG A 445 -2.29 12.98 -5.32
N GLY A 446 -3.09 13.87 -4.76
CA GLY A 446 -2.80 14.55 -3.49
C GLY A 446 -3.09 13.68 -2.26
N LEU A 447 -2.89 14.29 -1.08
CA LEU A 447 -3.24 13.76 0.26
C LEU A 447 -2.41 12.56 0.76
N TRP A 448 -1.43 12.09 0.00
CA TRP A 448 -0.47 11.13 0.52
C TRP A 448 0.37 11.76 1.64
N ARG A 449 0.56 11.03 2.74
CA ARG A 449 1.40 11.47 3.87
C ARG A 449 2.15 10.29 4.46
N ALA A 450 3.41 10.54 4.79
CA ALA A 450 4.24 9.62 5.55
C ALA A 450 3.62 9.32 6.92
N ILE A 451 3.84 8.10 7.43
CA ILE A 451 3.46 7.75 8.80
C ILE A 451 4.63 8.09 9.72
N THR A 452 4.44 9.11 10.54
CA THR A 452 5.43 9.66 11.47
C THR A 452 5.07 9.45 12.95
N GLU A 453 3.99 8.72 13.23
CA GLU A 453 3.46 8.48 14.57
C GLU A 453 3.61 7.04 15.05
#